data_AF-N6UAS7-F1
#
_entry.id   AF-N6UAS7-F1
#
_cell.length_a   1.000
_cell.length_b   1.000
_cell.length_c   1.000
_cell.angle_alpha   90.00
_cell.angle_beta   90.00
_cell.angle_gamma   90.00
#
_symmetry.space_group_name_H-M   'P 1'
#
loop_
_entity.id
_entity.type
_entity.pdbx_description
1 polymer ?
#
loop_
_entity_poly.entity_id
_entity_poly.type
_entity_poly.pdbx_seq_one_letter_code
_entity_poly.pdbx_strand_id
1 'polypeptide(L)'
;MKCRVKLASSVDQKQRFAPLSVDTGRSHSKKCSPRSFWSSRKTLSKAKVKRNLLVILVVMLSRRLRSITNFFLANLAGADLCVALFCIYQNLLIYMIDSWILGNFLCKMYMFIQSLSNTASIFILVVICTERYFAILYPIKCKQILTANRLKIIICIVWTLCVLYSIPKLIFASAILNGNETVCILNRQLYNSKWFDMIHFGLFYVVPLGVMSTKIELVFSFENMKRSVSK
;
A
#
# COMPACT_ATOMS: atom_id res chain seq x y z
N MET A 1 -12.14 12.41 -20.56
CA MET A 1 -11.93 13.35 -19.43
C MET A 1 -11.60 12.57 -18.15
N LYS A 2 -10.32 12.47 -17.79
CA LYS A 2 -9.87 11.87 -16.52
C LYS A 2 -10.23 12.82 -15.38
N CYS A 3 -11.00 12.38 -14.39
CA CYS A 3 -11.11 13.09 -13.10
C CYS A 3 -9.74 13.04 -12.44
N ARG A 4 -8.95 14.10 -12.64
CA ARG A 4 -7.76 14.35 -11.86
C ARG A 4 -8.28 14.77 -10.48
N VAL A 5 -8.03 13.95 -9.46
CA VAL A 5 -8.25 14.32 -8.06
C VAL A 5 -7.50 15.63 -7.83
N LYS A 6 -8.21 16.77 -7.80
CA LYS A 6 -7.67 17.98 -7.22
C LYS A 6 -7.59 17.68 -5.73
N LEU A 7 -6.40 17.24 -5.29
CA LEU A 7 -5.95 17.50 -3.94
C LEU A 7 -6.07 19.01 -3.75
N ALA A 8 -7.12 19.43 -3.04
CA ALA A 8 -7.21 20.81 -2.59
C ALA A 8 -6.01 21.04 -1.67
N SER A 9 -5.00 21.72 -2.19
CA SER A 9 -3.98 22.39 -1.40
C SER A 9 -4.69 23.40 -0.51
N SER A 10 -4.71 23.11 0.79
CA SER A 10 -5.16 24.02 1.84
C SER A 10 -4.24 25.25 1.91
N VAL A 11 -4.59 26.27 1.15
CA VAL A 11 -4.40 27.67 1.51
C VAL A 11 -5.81 28.17 1.82
N ASP A 12 -5.98 28.88 2.94
CA ASP A 12 -7.23 29.49 3.43
C ASP A 12 -8.28 28.61 4.13
N GLN A 13 -7.99 28.24 5.38
CA GLN A 13 -9.01 28.23 6.44
C GLN A 13 -8.47 29.03 7.64
N LYS A 14 -8.50 30.36 7.52
CA LYS A 14 -8.42 31.26 8.67
C LYS A 14 -9.64 32.18 8.62
N GLN A 15 -10.28 32.36 9.78
CA GLN A 15 -11.43 33.22 10.12
C GLN A 15 -12.80 32.56 9.99
N ARG A 16 -13.79 32.79 10.86
CA ARG A 16 -13.92 33.14 12.28
C ARG A 16 -15.45 33.04 12.53
N PHE A 17 -15.85 32.83 13.78
CA PHE A 17 -17.21 32.80 14.34
C PHE A 17 -18.30 33.75 13.74
N ALA A 18 -19.55 33.25 13.74
CA ALA A 18 -20.87 33.95 13.79
C ALA A 18 -21.51 34.47 12.46
N PRO A 19 -22.81 34.90 12.43
CA PRO A 19 -23.93 34.17 11.82
C PRO A 19 -24.63 34.88 10.62
N LEU A 20 -25.58 34.16 10.00
CA LEU A 20 -26.64 34.61 9.07
C LEU A 20 -26.32 34.91 7.59
N SER A 21 -27.40 34.80 6.81
CA SER A 21 -27.68 35.21 5.42
C SER A 21 -27.29 34.26 4.27
N VAL A 22 -28.37 33.71 3.71
CA VAL A 22 -28.51 33.20 2.34
C VAL A 22 -28.03 34.29 1.37
N ASP A 23 -27.09 33.97 0.49
CA ASP A 23 -27.08 34.61 -0.83
C ASP A 23 -26.46 33.74 -1.93
N THR A 24 -27.12 33.83 -3.07
CA THR A 24 -26.95 33.04 -4.29
C THR A 24 -25.64 33.33 -5.03
N GLY A 25 -24.74 32.34 -5.10
CA GLY A 25 -23.50 32.40 -5.88
C GLY A 25 -23.13 31.04 -6.46
N ARG A 26 -23.42 30.83 -7.75
CA ARG A 26 -23.25 29.57 -8.49
C ARG A 26 -21.77 29.23 -8.68
N SER A 27 -21.16 28.56 -7.71
CA SER A 27 -19.83 27.94 -7.85
C SER A 27 -20.00 26.47 -8.24
N HIS A 28 -19.69 26.13 -9.50
CA HIS A 28 -19.74 24.76 -10.03
C HIS A 28 -18.69 23.87 -9.36
N SER A 29 -18.97 23.42 -8.13
CA SER A 29 -18.33 22.25 -7.54
C SER A 29 -18.80 21.05 -8.36
N LYS A 30 -17.95 20.60 -9.30
CA LYS A 30 -18.22 19.40 -10.10
C LYS A 30 -18.29 18.20 -9.16
N LYS A 31 -19.49 17.85 -8.68
CA LYS A 31 -19.78 16.59 -7.99
C LYS A 31 -19.29 15.45 -8.88
N CYS A 32 -18.33 14.65 -8.40
CA CYS A 32 -17.94 13.42 -9.08
C CYS A 32 -19.19 12.55 -9.23
N SER A 33 -19.53 12.14 -10.46
CA SER A 33 -20.63 11.21 -10.71
C SER A 33 -20.41 9.92 -9.91
N PRO A 34 -21.41 9.44 -9.14
CA PRO A 34 -21.29 8.19 -8.40
C PRO A 34 -20.82 7.03 -9.29
N ARG A 35 -21.26 6.97 -10.56
CA ARG A 35 -20.89 5.91 -11.51
C ARG A 35 -19.39 5.82 -11.79
N SER A 36 -18.67 6.95 -11.91
CA SER A 36 -17.22 6.92 -12.20
C SER A 36 -16.39 6.54 -10.96
N PHE A 37 -16.85 6.92 -9.78
CA PHE A 37 -16.25 6.56 -8.49
C PHE A 37 -16.38 5.06 -8.21
N TRP A 38 -17.59 4.50 -8.38
CA TRP A 38 -17.85 3.07 -8.22
C TRP A 38 -17.12 2.22 -9.27
N SER A 39 -17.02 2.69 -10.52
CA SER A 39 -16.26 2.01 -11.57
C SER A 39 -14.76 1.91 -11.22
N SER A 40 -14.19 2.98 -10.68
CA SER A 40 -12.79 3.01 -10.25
C SER A 40 -12.53 2.06 -9.07
N ARG A 41 -13.42 2.00 -8.07
CA ARG A 41 -13.29 1.08 -6.93
C ARG A 41 -13.46 -0.39 -7.32
N LYS A 42 -14.41 -0.71 -8.22
CA LYS A 42 -14.61 -2.07 -8.74
C LYS A 42 -13.36 -2.59 -9.45
N THR A 43 -12.75 -1.74 -10.29
CA THR A 43 -11.54 -2.09 -11.03
C THR A 43 -10.34 -2.31 -10.10
N LEU A 44 -10.16 -1.42 -9.12
CA LEU A 44 -9.07 -1.50 -8.14
C LEU A 44 -9.19 -2.74 -7.24
N SER A 45 -10.40 -3.08 -6.79
CA SER A 45 -10.65 -4.25 -5.94
C SER A 45 -10.39 -5.56 -6.69
N LYS A 46 -10.84 -5.66 -7.96
CA LYS A 46 -10.55 -6.83 -8.81
C LYS A 46 -9.05 -7.00 -9.07
N ALA A 47 -8.31 -5.92 -9.28
CA ALA A 47 -6.87 -5.97 -9.50
C ALA A 47 -6.11 -6.46 -8.25
N LYS A 48 -6.47 -5.97 -7.07
CA LYS A 48 -5.91 -6.44 -5.78
C LYS A 48 -6.14 -7.94 -5.58
N VAL A 49 -7.38 -8.43 -5.75
CA VAL A 49 -7.71 -9.86 -5.59
C VAL A 49 -6.91 -10.73 -6.56
N LYS A 50 -6.88 -10.37 -7.86
CA LYS A 50 -6.13 -11.13 -8.87
C LYS A 50 -4.64 -11.22 -8.55
N ARG A 51 -4.03 -10.10 -8.15
CA ARG A 51 -2.61 -10.04 -7.78
C ARG A 51 -2.31 -10.95 -6.60
N ASN A 52 -3.10 -10.88 -5.53
CA ASN A 52 -2.83 -11.63 -4.31
C ASN A 52 -3.12 -13.13 -4.50
N LEU A 53 -4.15 -13.50 -5.28
CA LEU A 53 -4.43 -14.89 -5.63
C LEU A 53 -3.31 -15.52 -6.46
N LEU A 54 -2.77 -14.77 -7.44
CA LEU A 54 -1.61 -15.21 -8.23
C LEU A 54 -0.41 -15.49 -7.33
N VAL A 55 -0.15 -14.63 -6.33
CA VAL A 55 0.95 -14.82 -5.38
C VAL A 55 0.77 -16.10 -4.58
N ILE A 56 -0.43 -16.38 -4.05
CA ILE A 56 -0.69 -17.62 -3.31
C ILE A 56 -0.53 -18.85 -4.20
N LEU A 57 -1.08 -18.81 -5.42
CA LEU A 57 -0.97 -19.92 -6.38
C LEU A 57 0.50 -20.20 -6.72
N VAL A 58 1.30 -19.17 -7.00
CA VAL A 58 2.73 -19.31 -7.31
C VAL A 58 3.51 -19.90 -6.13
N VAL A 59 3.19 -19.51 -4.90
CA VAL A 59 3.82 -20.09 -3.71
C VAL A 59 3.40 -21.54 -3.50
N MET A 60 2.12 -21.87 -3.70
CA MET A 60 1.61 -23.24 -3.53
C MET A 60 2.13 -24.22 -4.59
N LEU A 61 2.27 -23.76 -5.85
CA LEU A 61 2.68 -24.59 -6.98
C LEU A 61 4.18 -24.92 -6.99
N SER A 62 5.02 -24.18 -6.25
CA SER A 62 6.47 -24.29 -6.37
C SER A 62 7.12 -24.99 -5.16
N ARG A 63 7.31 -26.33 -5.26
CA ARG A 63 8.06 -27.14 -4.25
C ARG A 63 9.50 -26.69 -4.05
N ARG A 64 10.11 -26.02 -5.04
CA ARG A 64 11.49 -25.49 -5.01
C ARG A 64 11.62 -24.18 -4.21
N LEU A 65 10.50 -23.62 -3.72
CA LEU A 65 10.40 -22.33 -3.04
C LEU A 65 10.14 -22.43 -1.52
N ARG A 66 10.52 -23.52 -0.82
CA ARG A 66 10.47 -23.55 0.67
C ARG A 66 11.58 -22.71 1.33
N SER A 67 11.59 -21.40 1.07
CA SER A 67 12.43 -20.42 1.77
C SER A 67 11.58 -19.65 2.78
N ILE A 68 12.22 -19.12 3.84
CA ILE A 68 11.59 -18.28 4.87
C ILE A 68 10.87 -17.08 4.24
N THR A 69 11.48 -16.44 3.24
CA THR A 69 10.88 -15.31 2.51
C THR A 69 9.56 -15.70 1.84
N ASN A 70 9.43 -16.94 1.35
CA ASN A 70 8.20 -17.40 0.70
C ASN A 70 7.07 -17.69 1.71
N PHE A 71 7.40 -18.13 2.92
CA PHE A 71 6.41 -18.25 4.01
C PHE A 71 5.85 -16.88 4.41
N PHE A 72 6.71 -15.89 4.61
CA PHE A 72 6.28 -14.52 4.91
C PHE A 72 5.51 -13.88 3.76
N LEU A 73 5.90 -14.16 2.51
CA LEU A 73 5.19 -13.71 1.32
C LEU A 73 3.78 -14.33 1.22
N ALA A 74 3.62 -15.61 1.58
CA ALA A 74 2.30 -16.24 1.66
C ALA A 74 1.45 -15.63 2.79
N ASN A 75 2.04 -15.40 3.97
CA ASN A 75 1.34 -14.76 5.09
C ASN A 75 0.87 -13.35 4.72
N LEU A 76 1.74 -12.55 4.09
CA LEU A 76 1.39 -11.22 3.60
C LEU A 76 0.30 -11.28 2.52
N ALA A 77 0.39 -12.20 1.57
CA ALA A 77 -0.62 -12.36 0.51
C ALA A 77 -1.99 -12.75 1.08
N GLY A 78 -2.02 -13.58 2.12
CA GLY A 78 -3.23 -13.88 2.89
C GLY A 78 -3.83 -12.63 3.53
N ALA A 79 -3.03 -11.83 4.24
CA ALA A 79 -3.49 -10.58 4.85
C ALA A 79 -4.04 -9.59 3.79
N ASP A 80 -3.35 -9.46 2.66
CA ASP A 80 -3.74 -8.64 1.52
C ASP A 80 -5.06 -9.13 0.86
N LEU A 81 -5.34 -10.43 0.84
CA LEU A 81 -6.63 -10.98 0.42
C LEU A 81 -7.73 -10.68 1.42
N CYS A 82 -7.49 -10.85 2.72
CA CYS A 82 -8.47 -10.51 3.76
C CYS A 82 -8.89 -9.04 3.67
N VAL A 83 -7.94 -8.13 3.48
CA VAL A 83 -8.25 -6.71 3.30
C VAL A 83 -9.01 -6.47 1.99
N ALA A 84 -8.65 -7.16 0.90
CA ALA A 84 -9.37 -7.04 -0.37
C ALA A 84 -10.83 -7.51 -0.26
N LEU A 85 -11.08 -8.64 0.42
CA LEU A 85 -12.43 -9.13 0.70
C LEU A 85 -13.20 -8.16 1.58
N PHE A 86 -12.58 -7.62 2.63
CA PHE A 86 -13.18 -6.62 3.49
C PHE A 86 -13.49 -5.32 2.72
N CYS A 87 -12.63 -4.88 1.80
CA CYS A 87 -12.90 -3.76 0.91
C CYS A 87 -14.14 -4.03 0.06
N ILE A 88 -14.25 -5.23 -0.53
CA ILE A 88 -15.40 -5.60 -1.36
C ILE A 88 -16.68 -5.60 -0.53
N TYR A 89 -16.65 -6.23 0.64
CA TYR A 89 -17.77 -6.26 1.58
C TYR A 89 -18.20 -4.84 2.00
N GLN A 90 -17.25 -4.00 2.40
CA GLN A 90 -17.54 -2.61 2.77
C GLN A 90 -18.10 -1.80 1.60
N ASN A 91 -17.61 -2.02 0.37
CA ASN A 91 -18.16 -1.34 -0.81
C ASN A 91 -19.59 -1.80 -1.10
N LEU A 92 -19.91 -3.08 -0.88
CA LEU A 92 -21.27 -3.58 -1.00
C LEU A 92 -22.17 -2.97 0.08
N LEU A 93 -21.69 -2.85 1.32
CA LEU A 93 -22.43 -2.19 2.39
C LEU A 93 -22.71 -0.73 2.09
N ILE A 94 -21.72 0.04 1.62
CA ILE A 94 -21.94 1.43 1.22
C ILE A 94 -22.93 1.52 0.07
N TYR A 95 -22.94 0.56 -0.86
CA TYR A 95 -23.92 0.54 -1.95
C TYR A 95 -25.37 0.32 -1.46
N MET A 96 -25.55 -0.36 -0.32
CA MET A 96 -26.86 -0.66 0.24
C MET A 96 -27.31 0.33 1.33
N ILE A 97 -26.36 0.86 2.13
CA ILE A 97 -26.62 1.55 3.39
C ILE A 97 -25.98 2.96 3.43
N ASP A 98 -25.27 3.39 2.38
CA ASP A 98 -24.61 4.70 2.21
C ASP A 98 -23.79 5.23 3.42
N SER A 99 -23.51 4.37 4.42
CA SER A 99 -22.88 4.76 5.68
C SER A 99 -21.98 3.67 6.28
N TRP A 100 -21.00 4.09 7.07
CA TRP A 100 -20.07 3.24 7.80
C TRP A 100 -20.67 2.75 9.11
N ILE A 101 -21.11 1.49 9.13
CA ILE A 101 -21.77 0.87 10.28
C ILE A 101 -20.84 0.11 11.23
N LEU A 102 -19.60 -0.15 10.81
CA LEU A 102 -18.64 -1.00 11.54
C LEU A 102 -17.96 -0.29 12.73
N GLY A 103 -18.37 0.94 13.04
CA GLY A 103 -17.86 1.72 14.16
C GLY A 103 -16.43 2.24 13.98
N ASN A 104 -15.98 3.05 14.93
CA ASN A 104 -14.71 3.77 14.84
C ASN A 104 -13.48 2.84 14.92
N PHE A 105 -13.56 1.78 15.73
CA PHE A 105 -12.45 0.84 15.93
C PHE A 105 -12.08 0.13 14.62
N LEU A 106 -13.06 -0.43 13.91
CA LEU A 106 -12.81 -1.11 12.64
C LEU A 106 -12.34 -0.15 11.54
N CYS A 107 -12.78 1.12 11.55
CA CYS A 107 -12.27 2.13 10.63
C CYS A 107 -10.76 2.36 10.81
N LYS A 108 -10.32 2.52 12.07
CA LYS A 108 -8.90 2.69 12.41
C LYS A 108 -8.07 1.45 12.03
N MET A 109 -8.54 0.27 12.41
CA MET A 109 -7.86 -0.99 12.10
C MET A 109 -7.76 -1.25 10.60
N TYR A 110 -8.83 -0.98 9.85
CA TYR A 110 -8.84 -1.12 8.39
C TYR A 110 -7.78 -0.23 7.72
N MET A 111 -7.72 1.05 8.10
CA MET A 111 -6.76 2.01 7.55
C MET A 111 -5.31 1.64 7.90
N PHE A 112 -5.09 1.13 9.12
CA PHE A 112 -3.80 0.64 9.59
C PHE A 112 -3.34 -0.60 8.80
N ILE A 113 -4.15 -1.67 8.75
CA ILE A 113 -3.78 -2.93 8.10
C ILE A 113 -3.56 -2.71 6.59
N GLN A 114 -4.44 -1.95 5.92
CA GLN A 114 -4.28 -1.63 4.50
C GLN A 114 -2.95 -0.92 4.21
N SER A 115 -2.51 -0.04 5.11
CA SER A 115 -1.23 0.64 4.98
C SER A 115 -0.06 -0.31 5.22
N LEU A 116 -0.13 -1.09 6.30
CA LEU A 116 0.88 -2.05 6.71
C LEU A 116 1.18 -3.06 5.59
N SER A 117 0.14 -3.68 5.02
CA SER A 117 0.29 -4.68 3.96
C SER A 117 0.87 -4.07 2.68
N ASN A 118 0.48 -2.84 2.33
CA ASN A 118 1.01 -2.15 1.15
C ASN A 118 2.51 -1.85 1.30
N THR A 119 2.92 -1.33 2.46
CA THR A 119 4.34 -1.03 2.70
C THR A 119 5.19 -2.29 2.85
N ALA A 120 4.66 -3.32 3.52
CA ALA A 120 5.36 -4.60 3.68
C ALA A 120 5.60 -5.27 2.31
N SER A 121 4.63 -5.21 1.40
CA SER A 121 4.76 -5.75 0.04
C SER A 121 5.96 -5.16 -0.70
N ILE A 122 6.15 -3.84 -0.61
CA ILE A 122 7.23 -3.13 -1.30
C ILE A 122 8.59 -3.57 -0.75
N PHE A 123 8.76 -3.57 0.57
CA PHE A 123 10.03 -3.99 1.16
C PHE A 123 10.34 -5.47 0.96
N ILE A 124 9.33 -6.35 1.02
CA ILE A 124 9.52 -7.76 0.72
C ILE A 124 9.98 -7.96 -0.73
N LEU A 125 9.46 -7.19 -1.69
CA LEU A 125 9.96 -7.23 -3.07
C LEU A 125 11.44 -6.84 -3.15
N VAL A 126 11.85 -5.77 -2.45
CA VAL A 126 13.27 -5.35 -2.40
C VAL A 126 14.15 -6.44 -1.80
N VAL A 127 13.70 -7.10 -0.73
CA VAL A 127 14.40 -8.23 -0.11
C VAL A 127 14.56 -9.36 -1.11
N ILE A 128 13.48 -9.78 -1.79
CA ILE A 128 13.52 -10.86 -2.79
C ILE A 128 14.51 -10.54 -3.91
N CYS A 129 14.47 -9.32 -4.46
CA CYS A 129 15.41 -8.94 -5.51
C CYS A 129 16.85 -8.92 -5.02
N THR A 130 17.08 -8.51 -3.77
CA THR A 130 18.41 -8.54 -3.15
C THR A 130 18.89 -9.97 -2.93
N GLU A 131 18.03 -10.87 -2.47
CA GLU A 131 18.34 -12.30 -2.34
C GLU A 131 18.75 -12.91 -3.69
N ARG A 132 17.98 -12.62 -4.75
CA ARG A 132 18.26 -13.10 -6.11
C ARG A 132 19.57 -12.54 -6.64
N TYR A 133 19.85 -11.26 -6.41
CA TYR A 133 21.11 -10.63 -6.75
C TYR A 133 22.30 -11.37 -6.13
N PHE A 134 22.26 -11.65 -4.82
CA PHE A 134 23.35 -12.38 -4.15
C PHE A 134 23.48 -13.83 -4.63
N ALA A 135 22.36 -14.51 -4.89
CA ALA A 135 22.36 -15.88 -5.38
C ALA A 135 23.02 -16.03 -6.76
N ILE A 136 22.84 -15.04 -7.64
CA ILE A 136 23.38 -15.06 -9.02
C ILE A 136 24.85 -14.65 -9.04
N LEU A 137 25.20 -13.53 -8.41
CA LEU A 137 26.55 -12.94 -8.50
C LEU A 137 27.56 -13.58 -7.55
N TYR A 138 27.10 -14.08 -6.41
CA TYR A 138 27.98 -14.59 -5.36
C TYR A 138 27.47 -15.91 -4.78
N PRO A 139 27.35 -16.99 -5.58
CA PRO A 139 26.70 -18.24 -5.16
C PRO A 139 27.32 -18.86 -3.88
N ILE A 140 28.64 -18.77 -3.71
CA ILE A 140 29.35 -19.30 -2.54
C ILE A 140 29.09 -18.44 -1.29
N LYS A 141 29.24 -17.11 -1.40
CA LYS A 141 29.00 -16.18 -0.28
C LYS A 141 27.51 -16.10 0.06
N CYS A 142 26.62 -16.29 -0.92
CA CYS A 142 25.17 -16.31 -0.75
C CYS A 142 24.74 -17.33 0.30
N LYS A 143 25.29 -18.55 0.26
CA LYS A 143 24.97 -19.61 1.24
C LYS A 143 25.40 -19.24 2.67
N GLN A 144 26.47 -18.44 2.80
CA GLN A 144 27.03 -18.02 4.09
C GLN A 144 26.40 -16.73 4.65
N ILE A 145 25.99 -15.81 3.76
CA ILE A 145 25.38 -14.52 4.10
C ILE A 145 23.86 -14.65 4.26
N LEU A 146 23.15 -15.33 3.35
CA LEU A 146 21.70 -15.56 3.40
C LEU A 146 21.36 -16.76 4.28
N THR A 147 21.81 -16.72 5.53
CA THR A 147 21.39 -17.69 6.53
C THR A 147 19.94 -17.44 6.94
N ALA A 148 19.22 -18.53 7.23
CA ALA A 148 17.84 -18.50 7.69
C ALA A 148 17.60 -17.50 8.84
N ASN A 149 18.52 -17.44 9.80
CA ASN A 149 18.40 -16.56 10.96
C ASN A 149 18.58 -15.09 10.60
N ARG A 150 19.57 -14.74 9.77
CA ARG A 150 19.77 -13.35 9.32
C ARG A 150 18.57 -12.86 8.52
N LEU A 151 18.02 -13.71 7.66
CA LEU A 151 16.85 -13.37 6.86
C LEU A 151 15.60 -13.16 7.73
N LYS A 152 15.38 -14.00 8.74
CA LYS A 152 14.32 -13.76 9.75
C LYS A 152 14.49 -12.40 10.42
N ILE A 153 15.71 -12.06 10.85
CA ILE A 153 15.99 -10.78 11.50
C ILE A 153 15.68 -9.61 10.55
N ILE A 154 16.14 -9.67 9.30
CA ILE A 154 15.85 -8.64 8.28
C ILE A 154 14.34 -8.47 8.09
N ILE A 155 13.61 -9.57 7.96
CA ILE A 155 12.15 -9.54 7.78
C ILE A 155 11.47 -8.96 9.02
N CYS A 156 11.87 -9.35 10.23
CA CYS A 156 11.34 -8.76 11.47
C CYS A 156 11.57 -7.25 11.52
N ILE A 157 12.76 -6.77 11.16
CA ILE A 157 13.07 -5.32 11.09
C ILE A 157 12.13 -4.64 10.08
N VAL A 158 11.95 -5.22 8.90
CA VAL A 158 11.03 -4.68 7.88
C VAL A 158 9.61 -4.56 8.42
N TRP A 159 9.10 -5.59 9.10
CA TRP A 159 7.76 -5.55 9.70
C TRP A 159 7.64 -4.47 10.76
N THR A 160 8.61 -4.36 11.66
CA THR A 160 8.63 -3.30 12.68
C THR A 160 8.63 -1.91 12.06
N LEU A 161 9.42 -1.68 11.01
CA LEU A 161 9.42 -0.41 10.27
C LEU A 161 8.08 -0.12 9.59
N CYS A 162 7.43 -1.13 9.01
CA CYS A 162 6.11 -0.97 8.41
C CYS A 162 5.02 -0.66 9.43
N VAL A 163 5.08 -1.28 10.61
CA VAL A 163 4.18 -1.00 11.74
C VAL A 163 4.39 0.43 12.21
N LEU A 164 5.62 0.83 12.50
CA LEU A 164 5.97 2.18 12.96
C LEU A 164 5.47 3.24 11.97
N TYR A 165 5.67 3.01 10.67
CA TYR A 165 5.17 3.90 9.63
C TYR A 165 3.64 3.96 9.54
N SER A 166 2.94 2.88 9.89
CA SER A 166 1.47 2.80 9.79
C SER A 166 0.75 3.33 11.04
N ILE A 167 1.44 3.49 12.17
CA ILE A 167 0.87 4.03 13.43
C ILE A 167 0.09 5.35 13.25
N PRO A 168 0.59 6.36 12.52
CA PRO A 168 -0.16 7.60 12.32
C PRO A 168 -1.57 7.38 11.76
N LYS A 169 -1.74 6.37 10.89
CA LYS A 169 -3.06 6.05 10.33
C LYS A 169 -4.00 5.42 11.35
N LEU A 170 -3.48 4.72 12.35
CA LEU A 170 -4.26 4.19 13.46
C LEU A 170 -4.77 5.34 14.36
N ILE A 171 -3.93 6.36 14.58
CA ILE A 171 -4.24 7.49 15.47
C ILE A 171 -5.20 8.47 14.78
N PHE A 172 -4.90 8.86 13.53
CA PHE A 172 -5.62 9.93 12.83
C PHE A 172 -6.81 9.45 11.99
N ALA A 173 -7.02 8.14 11.84
CA ALA A 173 -8.25 7.63 11.24
C ALA A 173 -9.42 7.78 12.23
N SER A 174 -10.57 8.22 11.74
CA SER A 174 -11.77 8.30 12.56
C SER A 174 -13.02 8.13 11.70
N ALA A 175 -14.02 7.46 12.27
CA ALA A 175 -15.38 7.45 11.75
C ALA A 175 -16.11 8.69 12.28
N ILE A 176 -16.46 9.63 11.40
CA ILE A 176 -17.17 10.86 11.76
C ILE A 176 -18.56 10.87 11.12
N LEU A 177 -19.53 11.47 11.81
CA LEU A 177 -20.82 11.80 11.19
C LEU A 177 -20.65 13.02 10.27
N ASN A 178 -21.05 12.86 9.02
CA ASN A 178 -21.11 13.91 8.04
C ASN A 178 -22.56 14.05 7.56
N GLY A 179 -23.36 14.87 8.25
CA GLY A 179 -24.81 14.89 8.08
C GLY A 179 -25.46 13.64 8.69
N ASN A 180 -26.27 12.92 7.91
CA ASN A 180 -26.93 11.68 8.34
C ASN A 180 -26.09 10.41 8.08
N GLU A 181 -24.91 10.54 7.46
CA GLU A 181 -24.06 9.41 7.08
C GLU A 181 -22.78 9.39 7.91
N THR A 182 -22.41 8.21 8.41
CA THR A 182 -21.09 8.01 9.04
C THR A 182 -20.07 7.67 7.99
N VAL A 183 -18.93 8.36 7.95
CA VAL A 183 -17.84 8.11 6.99
C VAL A 183 -16.53 7.83 7.71
N CYS A 184 -15.79 6.83 7.22
CA CYS A 184 -14.44 6.52 7.69
C CYS A 184 -13.42 7.33 6.88
N ILE A 185 -12.75 8.30 7.54
CA ILE A 185 -11.75 9.15 6.89
C ILE A 185 -10.46 9.24 7.71
N LEU A 186 -9.35 9.50 7.01
CA LEU A 186 -8.08 9.87 7.65
C LEU A 186 -8.04 11.38 7.82
N ASN A 187 -7.95 11.86 9.06
CA ASN A 187 -7.87 13.28 9.33
C ASN A 187 -6.48 13.83 8.97
N ARG A 188 -6.36 14.34 7.73
CA ARG A 188 -5.13 14.93 7.17
C ARG A 188 -4.78 16.31 7.73
N GLN A 189 -5.64 16.92 8.55
CA GLN A 189 -5.40 18.25 9.14
C GLN A 189 -4.60 18.19 10.45
N LEU A 190 -4.57 17.02 11.11
CA LEU A 190 -3.86 16.82 12.39
C LEU A 190 -2.36 16.52 12.23
N TYR A 191 -1.88 16.34 11.00
CA TYR A 191 -0.48 16.10 10.71
C TYR A 191 -0.07 16.78 9.39
N ASN A 192 1.22 17.08 9.24
CA ASN A 192 1.76 17.74 8.04
C ASN A 192 1.70 16.79 6.83
N SER A 193 0.55 16.77 6.15
CA SER A 193 0.25 15.82 5.07
C SER A 193 1.25 15.88 3.91
N LYS A 194 1.76 17.08 3.57
CA LYS A 194 2.80 17.27 2.55
C LYS A 194 4.10 16.53 2.89
N TRP A 195 4.57 16.67 4.13
CA TRP A 195 5.81 16.02 4.57
C TRP A 195 5.69 14.50 4.57
N PHE A 196 4.58 13.99 5.09
CA PHE A 196 4.34 12.55 5.12
C PHE A 196 4.19 11.96 3.71
N ASP A 197 3.47 12.65 2.81
CA ASP A 197 3.34 12.21 1.42
C ASP A 197 4.70 12.24 0.68
N MET A 198 5.52 13.28 0.92
CA MET A 198 6.86 13.40 0.33
C MET A 198 7.80 12.31 0.86
N ILE A 199 7.79 12.05 2.17
CA ILE A 199 8.53 10.95 2.79
C ILE A 199 8.04 9.62 2.24
N HIS A 200 6.73 9.43 2.09
CA HIS A 200 6.18 8.19 1.54
C HIS A 200 6.66 7.96 0.11
N PHE A 201 6.59 8.98 -0.73
CA PHE A 201 7.05 8.91 -2.11
C PHE A 201 8.56 8.65 -2.19
N GLY A 202 9.37 9.38 -1.44
CA GLY A 202 10.82 9.17 -1.43
C GLY A 202 11.19 7.76 -0.93
N LEU A 203 10.73 7.41 0.27
CA LEU A 203 11.17 6.21 0.97
C LEU A 203 10.55 4.92 0.42
N PHE A 204 9.32 4.94 -0.08
CA PHE A 204 8.60 3.74 -0.51
C PHE A 204 8.42 3.64 -2.03
N TYR A 205 8.76 4.68 -2.79
CA TYR A 205 8.70 4.61 -4.25
C TYR A 205 10.09 4.83 -4.87
N VAL A 206 10.73 5.97 -4.62
CA VAL A 206 12.02 6.30 -5.24
C VAL A 206 13.13 5.37 -4.77
N VAL A 207 13.28 5.19 -3.45
CA VAL A 207 14.34 4.34 -2.88
C VAL A 207 14.20 2.88 -3.33
N PRO A 208 13.03 2.21 -3.20
CA PRO A 208 12.85 0.85 -3.69
C PRO A 208 13.12 0.73 -5.17
N LEU A 209 12.62 1.64 -6.01
CA LEU A 209 12.87 1.59 -7.46
C LEU A 209 14.35 1.75 -7.80
N GLY A 210 15.06 2.68 -7.15
CA GLY A 210 16.50 2.84 -7.36
C GLY A 210 17.29 1.59 -6.97
N VAL A 211 16.98 1.00 -5.81
CA VAL A 211 17.62 -0.25 -5.36
C VAL A 211 17.30 -1.40 -6.32
N MET A 212 16.05 -1.55 -6.75
CA MET A 212 15.66 -2.62 -7.68
C MET A 212 16.36 -2.47 -9.03
N SER A 213 16.35 -1.27 -9.61
CA SER A 213 16.94 -1.00 -10.93
C SER A 213 18.45 -1.27 -10.94
N THR A 214 19.19 -0.74 -9.96
CA THR A 214 20.65 -0.95 -9.87
C THR A 214 21.01 -2.43 -9.72
N LYS A 215 20.24 -3.19 -8.93
CA LYS A 215 20.47 -4.63 -8.74
C LYS A 215 20.14 -5.42 -10.01
N ILE A 216 19.05 -5.07 -10.70
CA ILE A 216 18.63 -5.73 -11.94
C ILE A 216 19.66 -5.50 -13.05
N GLU A 217 20.14 -4.27 -13.23
CA GLU A 217 21.13 -3.93 -14.26
C GLU A 217 22.44 -4.69 -14.07
N LEU A 218 22.94 -4.77 -12.83
CA LEU A 218 24.14 -5.54 -12.51
C LEU A 218 23.98 -7.04 -12.80
N VAL A 219 22.82 -7.62 -12.45
CA VAL A 219 22.51 -9.02 -12.77
C VAL A 219 22.49 -9.23 -14.28
N PHE A 220 21.85 -8.33 -15.02
CA PHE A 220 21.78 -8.42 -16.48
C PHE A 220 23.16 -8.28 -17.14
N SER A 221 23.99 -7.34 -16.66
CA SER A 221 25.36 -7.15 -17.14
C SER A 221 26.21 -8.40 -16.94
N PHE A 222 26.14 -9.02 -15.75
CA PHE A 222 26.86 -10.26 -15.48
C PHE A 222 26.40 -11.43 -16.35
N GLU A 223 25.09 -11.60 -16.53
CA GLU A 223 24.54 -12.62 -17.42
C GLU A 223 25.01 -12.42 -18.87
N ASN A 224 25.08 -11.18 -19.34
CA ASN A 224 25.61 -10.86 -20.67
C ASN A 224 27.10 -11.20 -20.82
N MET A 225 27.93 -10.85 -19.83
CA MET A 225 29.36 -11.23 -19.82
C MET A 225 29.54 -12.75 -19.84
N LYS A 226 28.74 -13.48 -19.07
CA LYS A 226 28.79 -14.94 -19.06
C LYS A 226 28.42 -15.53 -20.42
N ARG A 227 27.47 -14.90 -21.12
CA ARG A 227 27.02 -15.31 -22.46
C ARG A 227 28.04 -14.99 -23.54
N SER A 228 28.85 -13.94 -23.40
CA SER A 228 29.93 -13.61 -24.35
C SER A 228 31.15 -14.50 -24.22
N VAL A 229 31.49 -14.96 -23.00
CA VAL A 229 32.60 -15.90 -22.77
C VAL A 229 32.25 -17.34 -23.20
N SER A 230 30.97 -17.67 -23.25
CA SER A 230 30.49 -19.00 -23.65
C SER A 230 30.35 -19.19 -25.17
N LYS A 231 30.54 -18.14 -25.97
CA LYS A 231 30.56 -18.19 -27.45
C LYS A 231 31.99 -18.15 -27.94
#